data_AF-A0A3L8PHB0-F1
#
_entry.id   AF-A0A3L8PHB0-F1
#
_cell.length_a   1.000
_cell.length_b   1.000
_cell.length_c   1.000
_cell.angle_alpha   90.00
_cell.angle_beta   90.00
_cell.angle_gamma   90.00
#
_symmetry.space_group_name_H-M   'P 1'
#
loop_
_entity.id
_entity.type
_entity.pdbx_description
1 polymer ?
#
loop_
_entity_poly.entity_id
_entity_poly.type
_entity_poly.pdbx_seq_one_letter_code
_entity_poly.pdbx_strand_id
1 'polypeptide(L)'
;MLALGTAVLVVLAMQQPPTPEQAGTGVTPLTATPRTPQTEPPVTAPAERSLVFIGDEHLDEWAPAAGRELAADVRVESGVTLLEEPTVADVLTGAPPDVVVLSVGTADVAWADDFQFGLTEAVDAVQSAWPDAHLVLMQPAWTDPGDLEAEKNEITEQVAAAQGATYLDANATATDFVAAWNAAGL
;
A
#
# COMPACT_ATOMS: atom_id res chain seq x y z
N MET A 1 34.64 39.17 9.79
CA MET A 1 34.18 37.82 9.43
C MET A 1 34.11 37.73 7.92
N LEU A 2 34.77 36.73 7.34
CA LEU A 2 34.82 36.46 5.90
C LEU A 2 33.51 35.82 5.41
N ALA A 3 32.94 36.43 4.37
CA ALA A 3 32.54 35.87 3.06
C ALA A 3 31.43 34.79 2.89
N LEU A 4 30.84 34.86 1.68
CA LEU A 4 29.88 34.00 0.96
C LEU A 4 28.39 34.18 1.37
N GLY A 5 27.46 34.62 0.53
CA GLY A 5 27.43 34.81 -0.92
C GLY A 5 26.79 33.62 -1.63
N THR A 6 25.50 33.70 -1.97
CA THR A 6 24.92 33.10 -3.19
C THR A 6 23.54 33.70 -3.46
N ALA A 7 23.44 34.53 -4.50
CA ALA A 7 22.18 34.94 -5.10
C ALA A 7 21.88 33.97 -6.24
N VAL A 8 20.73 33.29 -6.18
CA VAL A 8 20.27 32.40 -7.26
C VAL A 8 19.41 33.24 -8.21
N LEU A 9 19.91 33.40 -9.44
CA LEU A 9 19.25 34.07 -10.55
C LEU A 9 18.50 33.00 -11.36
N VAL A 10 17.16 32.98 -11.32
CA VAL A 10 16.35 32.12 -12.19
C VAL A 10 15.98 32.93 -13.43
N VAL A 11 16.56 32.57 -14.58
CA VAL A 11 16.19 33.12 -15.88
C VAL A 11 14.96 32.36 -16.38
N LEU A 12 13.77 32.96 -16.25
CA LEU A 12 12.58 32.55 -16.99
C LEU A 12 12.73 33.02 -18.44
N ALA A 13 13.00 32.10 -19.36
CA ALA A 13 12.87 32.38 -20.79
C ALA A 13 11.38 32.36 -21.17
N MET A 14 10.76 33.54 -21.22
CA MET A 14 9.47 33.74 -21.88
C MET A 14 9.70 33.80 -23.39
N GLN A 15 9.21 32.82 -24.14
CA GLN A 15 9.06 32.96 -25.59
C GLN A 15 7.63 33.36 -25.92
N GLN A 16 7.46 34.63 -26.26
CA GLN A 16 6.28 35.14 -26.97
C GLN A 16 6.49 35.06 -28.49
N PRO A 17 5.41 35.04 -29.29
CA PRO A 17 5.35 34.37 -30.60
C PRO A 17 5.76 35.29 -31.75
N PRO A 18 6.17 34.75 -32.90
CA PRO A 18 6.22 35.54 -34.13
C PRO A 18 4.98 35.33 -35.01
N THR A 19 4.36 36.43 -35.41
CA THR A 19 3.66 36.63 -36.69
C THR A 19 3.59 38.15 -36.92
N PRO A 20 3.40 38.69 -38.14
CA PRO A 20 3.31 38.06 -39.48
C PRO A 20 4.18 38.78 -40.56
N GLU A 21 4.32 38.19 -41.76
CA GLU A 21 3.99 38.89 -43.04
C GLU A 21 4.11 37.97 -44.26
N GLN A 22 3.33 38.31 -45.29
CA GLN A 22 2.91 37.50 -46.43
C GLN A 22 3.87 37.57 -47.63
N ALA A 23 3.88 36.53 -48.48
CA ALA A 23 3.64 36.64 -49.93
C ALA A 23 3.87 35.28 -50.62
N GLY A 24 2.97 34.88 -51.52
CA GLY A 24 3.28 33.87 -52.54
C GLY A 24 2.22 32.80 -52.75
N THR A 25 1.29 33.10 -53.64
CA THR A 25 0.37 32.19 -54.34
C THR A 25 0.99 30.85 -54.75
N GLY A 26 0.28 29.75 -54.46
CA GLY A 26 0.62 28.42 -54.98
C GLY A 26 -0.27 27.33 -54.40
N VAL A 27 -1.54 27.31 -54.80
CA VAL A 27 -2.46 26.21 -54.44
C VAL A 27 -2.01 24.95 -55.19
N THR A 28 -1.51 23.96 -54.45
CA THR A 28 -1.42 22.57 -54.92
C THR A 28 -2.14 21.73 -53.87
N PRO A 29 -3.22 21.00 -54.19
CA PRO A 29 -3.78 20.05 -53.25
C PRO A 29 -2.82 18.85 -53.17
N LEU A 30 -1.99 18.81 -52.13
CA LEU A 30 -1.31 17.58 -51.74
C LEU A 30 -2.37 16.67 -51.10
N THR A 31 -2.73 15.62 -51.81
CA THR A 31 -3.51 14.50 -51.30
C THR A 31 -2.88 14.01 -49.99
N ALA A 32 -3.59 14.21 -48.88
CA ALA A 32 -3.19 13.63 -47.60
C ALA A 32 -3.26 12.11 -47.71
N THR A 33 -2.13 11.43 -47.57
CA THR A 33 -2.10 9.98 -47.40
C THR A 33 -2.93 9.64 -46.16
N PRO A 34 -3.92 8.71 -46.24
CA PRO A 34 -4.65 8.28 -45.07
C PRO A 34 -3.66 7.69 -44.06
N ARG A 35 -3.54 8.31 -42.89
CA ARG A 35 -2.87 7.66 -41.75
C ARG A 35 -3.81 6.54 -41.32
N THR A 36 -3.41 5.30 -41.56
CA THR A 36 -3.95 4.16 -40.82
C THR A 36 -3.92 4.52 -39.32
N PRO A 37 -5.00 4.28 -38.56
CA PRO A 37 -4.90 4.34 -37.11
C PRO A 37 -3.83 3.33 -36.72
N GLN A 38 -2.69 3.80 -36.20
CA GLN A 38 -1.82 2.91 -35.45
C GLN A 38 -2.60 2.55 -34.20
N THR A 39 -3.05 1.30 -34.12
CA THR A 39 -3.41 0.67 -32.87
C THR A 39 -2.15 0.74 -32.01
N GLU A 40 -2.11 1.66 -31.05
CA GLU A 40 -1.14 1.58 -29.97
C GLU A 40 -1.25 0.17 -29.37
N PRO A 41 -0.11 -0.50 -29.08
CA PRO A 41 -0.17 -1.70 -28.25
C PRO A 41 -0.99 -1.35 -27.00
N PRO A 42 -1.88 -2.24 -26.53
CA PRO A 42 -2.61 -1.99 -25.30
C PRO A 42 -1.57 -1.63 -24.25
N VAL A 43 -1.73 -0.45 -23.63
CA VAL A 43 -1.01 -0.11 -22.42
C VAL A 43 -1.32 -1.26 -21.48
N THR A 44 -0.36 -2.15 -21.26
CA THR A 44 -0.48 -3.19 -20.24
C THR A 44 -0.76 -2.41 -18.96
N ALA A 45 -1.97 -2.53 -18.44
CA ALA A 45 -2.28 -1.96 -17.13
C ALA A 45 -1.17 -2.42 -16.19
N PRO A 46 -0.66 -1.55 -15.29
CA PRO A 46 0.23 -2.03 -14.24
C PRO A 46 -0.43 -3.26 -13.62
N ALA A 47 0.30 -4.37 -13.55
CA ALA A 47 -0.24 -5.60 -12.97
C ALA A 47 -0.85 -5.23 -11.61
N GLU A 48 -2.16 -5.46 -11.46
CA GLU A 48 -2.85 -5.21 -10.20
C GLU A 48 -2.11 -6.00 -9.12
N ARG A 49 -1.63 -5.31 -8.08
CA ARG A 49 -0.96 -6.02 -6.98
C ARG A 49 -1.98 -6.87 -6.25
N SER A 50 -1.60 -8.08 -5.91
CA SER A 50 -2.37 -9.00 -5.10
C SER A 50 -2.09 -8.77 -3.62
N LEU A 51 -3.13 -8.47 -2.86
CA LEU A 51 -3.09 -8.16 -1.43
C LEU A 51 -3.94 -9.17 -0.67
N VAL A 52 -3.43 -9.65 0.47
CA VAL A 52 -4.21 -10.43 1.43
C VAL A 52 -4.22 -9.69 2.76
N PHE A 53 -5.41 -9.37 3.26
CA PHE A 53 -5.60 -8.89 4.62
C PHE A 53 -5.95 -10.07 5.52
N ILE A 54 -5.24 -10.22 6.64
CA ILE A 54 -5.43 -11.30 7.60
C ILE A 54 -5.60 -10.69 8.99
N GLY A 55 -6.66 -11.08 9.69
CA GLY A 55 -6.96 -10.50 10.99
C GLY A 55 -8.38 -10.76 11.49
N ASP A 56 -8.76 -9.97 12.49
CA ASP A 56 -10.02 -10.12 13.20
C ASP A 56 -11.23 -9.77 12.30
N GLU A 57 -12.45 -9.99 12.79
CA GLU A 57 -13.69 -9.75 12.03
C GLU A 57 -13.86 -8.31 11.53
N HIS A 58 -13.21 -7.34 12.18
CA HIS A 58 -13.25 -5.93 11.82
C HIS A 58 -12.68 -5.63 10.42
N LEU A 59 -11.85 -6.53 9.85
CA LEU A 59 -11.33 -6.36 8.49
C LEU A 59 -12.43 -6.27 7.43
N ASP A 60 -13.53 -6.99 7.62
CA ASP A 60 -14.63 -7.06 6.65
C ASP A 60 -15.30 -5.68 6.44
N GLU A 61 -15.14 -4.77 7.40
CA GLU A 61 -15.74 -3.44 7.35
C GLU A 61 -14.99 -2.48 6.42
N TRP A 62 -13.67 -2.66 6.25
CA TRP A 62 -12.83 -1.64 5.61
C TRP A 62 -11.83 -2.17 4.57
N ALA A 63 -11.32 -3.39 4.72
CA ALA A 63 -10.28 -3.92 3.84
C ALA A 63 -10.71 -4.00 2.35
N PRO A 64 -11.96 -4.42 2.02
CA PRO A 64 -12.43 -4.39 0.63
C PRO A 64 -12.54 -2.98 0.04
N ALA A 65 -12.79 -1.96 0.88
CA ALA A 65 -12.80 -0.57 0.44
C ALA A 65 -11.38 -0.06 0.18
N ALA A 66 -10.42 -0.36 1.06
CA ALA A 66 -9.01 -0.05 0.86
C ALA A 66 -8.47 -0.66 -0.46
N GLY A 67 -8.79 -1.93 -0.72
CA GLY A 67 -8.42 -2.60 -1.97
C GLY A 67 -8.87 -1.89 -3.23
N ARG A 68 -10.13 -1.42 -3.23
CA ARG A 68 -10.70 -0.65 -4.35
C ARG A 68 -9.98 0.69 -4.56
N GLU A 69 -9.65 1.40 -3.49
CA GLU A 69 -8.91 2.67 -3.56
C GLU A 69 -7.48 2.46 -4.08
N LEU A 70 -6.86 1.32 -3.76
CA LEU A 70 -5.53 0.95 -4.25
C LEU A 70 -5.52 0.32 -5.65
N ALA A 71 -6.69 0.03 -6.23
CA ALA A 71 -6.82 -0.77 -7.45
C ALA A 71 -6.04 -2.10 -7.38
N ALA A 72 -6.16 -2.78 -6.23
CA ALA A 72 -5.52 -4.06 -5.94
C ALA A 72 -6.52 -5.21 -6.02
N ASP A 73 -6.02 -6.41 -6.38
CA ASP A 73 -6.77 -7.65 -6.20
C ASP A 73 -6.69 -8.05 -4.72
N VAL A 74 -7.82 -8.05 -4.02
CA VAL A 74 -7.86 -8.22 -2.56
C VAL A 74 -8.58 -9.49 -2.15
N ARG A 75 -7.91 -10.27 -1.32
CA ARG A 75 -8.51 -11.32 -0.50
C ARG A 75 -8.51 -10.89 0.97
N VAL A 76 -9.57 -11.23 1.69
CA VAL A 76 -9.71 -10.97 3.12
C VAL A 76 -9.90 -12.31 3.83
N GLU A 77 -9.03 -12.59 4.80
CA GLU A 77 -9.14 -13.72 5.73
C GLU A 77 -9.49 -13.13 7.10
N SER A 78 -10.80 -13.02 7.39
CA SER A 78 -11.33 -12.41 8.60
C SER A 78 -11.68 -13.44 9.69
N GLY A 79 -11.76 -12.98 10.94
CA GLY A 79 -12.02 -13.82 12.11
C GLY A 79 -10.83 -14.69 12.52
N VAL A 80 -9.63 -14.32 12.06
CA VAL A 80 -8.37 -14.99 12.37
C VAL A 80 -7.85 -14.49 13.70
N THR A 81 -7.26 -15.36 14.49
CA THR A 81 -6.69 -15.04 15.79
C THR A 81 -5.20 -15.39 15.86
N LEU A 82 -4.52 -15.03 16.96
CA LEU A 82 -3.11 -15.33 17.16
C LEU A 82 -2.90 -16.72 17.75
N LEU A 83 -3.73 -17.13 18.72
CA LEU A 83 -3.50 -18.34 19.52
C LEU A 83 -4.66 -19.35 19.47
N GLU A 84 -5.84 -18.95 19.01
CA GLU A 84 -7.02 -19.80 18.91
C GLU A 84 -7.41 -20.08 17.45
N GLU A 85 -7.96 -21.26 17.16
CA GLU A 85 -8.36 -21.58 15.78
C GLU A 85 -9.60 -20.76 15.35
N PRO A 86 -9.62 -20.16 14.15
CA PRO A 86 -8.57 -20.24 13.13
C PRO A 86 -7.39 -19.29 13.39
N THR A 87 -6.17 -19.81 13.30
CA THR A 87 -4.93 -19.03 13.44
C THR A 87 -4.47 -18.47 12.09
N VAL A 88 -3.50 -17.54 12.11
CA VAL A 88 -2.88 -17.02 10.89
C VAL A 88 -2.36 -18.15 10.00
N ALA A 89 -1.74 -19.19 10.57
CA ALA A 89 -1.20 -20.32 9.82
C ALA A 89 -2.29 -21.11 9.06
N ASP A 90 -3.50 -21.20 9.62
CA ASP A 90 -4.60 -21.98 9.04
C ASP A 90 -5.15 -21.36 7.74
N VAL A 91 -5.01 -20.04 7.60
CA VAL A 91 -5.53 -19.29 6.44
C VAL A 91 -4.48 -19.05 5.34
N LEU A 92 -3.23 -19.49 5.52
CA LEU A 92 -2.16 -19.36 4.52
C LEU A 92 -2.30 -20.38 3.38
N THR A 93 -3.40 -20.27 2.65
CA THR A 93 -3.76 -21.19 1.56
C THR A 93 -3.71 -20.50 0.20
N GLY A 94 -3.57 -21.28 -0.86
CA GLY A 94 -3.58 -20.78 -2.24
C GLY A 94 -2.23 -20.25 -2.72
N ALA A 95 -2.28 -19.39 -3.74
CA ALA A 95 -1.08 -18.76 -4.30
C ALA A 95 -0.57 -17.63 -3.39
N PRO A 96 0.75 -17.41 -3.29
CA PRO A 96 1.32 -16.31 -2.53
C PRO A 96 0.87 -14.96 -3.13
N PRO A 97 0.45 -13.99 -2.30
CA PRO A 97 0.19 -12.63 -2.75
C PRO A 97 1.50 -11.83 -2.88
N ASP A 98 1.41 -10.64 -3.49
CA ASP A 98 2.51 -9.68 -3.50
C ASP A 98 2.70 -9.05 -2.12
N VAL A 99 1.60 -8.80 -1.40
CA VAL A 99 1.61 -8.18 -0.06
C VAL A 99 0.66 -8.89 0.89
N VAL A 100 1.13 -9.12 2.12
CA VAL A 100 0.31 -9.59 3.25
C VAL A 100 0.20 -8.46 4.26
N VAL A 101 -1.02 -8.13 4.65
CA VAL A 101 -1.31 -7.16 5.71
C VAL A 101 -1.87 -7.92 6.92
N LEU A 102 -1.13 -7.92 8.02
CA LEU A 102 -1.56 -8.47 9.30
C LEU A 102 -2.11 -7.36 10.20
N SER A 103 -3.36 -7.49 10.65
CA SER A 103 -3.98 -6.64 11.67
C SER A 103 -4.87 -7.51 12.56
N VAL A 104 -4.28 -8.09 13.61
CA VAL A 104 -4.83 -9.22 14.36
C VAL A 104 -4.61 -9.06 15.87
N GLY A 105 -5.47 -9.68 16.67
CA GLY A 105 -5.21 -9.94 18.10
C GLY A 105 -5.93 -9.00 19.07
N THR A 106 -7.05 -8.40 18.65
CA THR A 106 -7.96 -7.70 19.58
C THR A 106 -8.87 -8.68 20.32
N ALA A 107 -9.21 -9.83 19.73
CA ALA A 107 -10.28 -10.70 20.23
C ALA A 107 -9.83 -11.82 21.20
N ASP A 108 -8.62 -12.38 21.05
CA ASP A 108 -8.25 -13.67 21.65
C ASP A 108 -7.15 -13.57 22.73
N VAL A 109 -6.42 -12.46 22.80
CA VAL A 109 -5.28 -12.34 23.71
C VAL A 109 -5.46 -11.23 24.74
N ALA A 110 -5.56 -11.60 26.01
CA ALA A 110 -5.75 -10.64 27.11
C ALA A 110 -4.45 -10.08 27.70
N TRP A 111 -3.28 -10.62 27.33
CA TRP A 111 -1.99 -10.27 27.95
C TRP A 111 -0.94 -9.88 26.90
N ALA A 112 -0.09 -8.92 27.24
CA ALA A 112 0.93 -8.38 26.34
C ALA A 112 1.98 -9.42 25.91
N ASP A 113 2.48 -10.23 26.84
CA ASP A 113 3.48 -11.27 26.54
C ASP A 113 2.94 -12.34 25.58
N ASP A 114 1.72 -12.80 25.80
CA ASP A 114 1.05 -13.78 24.93
C ASP A 114 0.79 -13.17 23.54
N PHE A 115 0.50 -11.87 23.46
CA PHE A 115 0.26 -11.17 22.21
C PHE A 115 1.56 -11.06 21.41
N GLN A 116 2.67 -10.68 22.06
CA GLN A 116 3.98 -10.64 21.42
C GLN A 116 4.39 -12.01 20.89
N PHE A 117 4.21 -13.07 21.69
CA PHE A 117 4.52 -14.44 21.28
C PHE A 117 3.68 -14.85 20.06
N GLY A 118 2.35 -14.71 20.14
CA GLY A 118 1.45 -15.09 19.05
C GLY A 118 1.69 -14.30 17.77
N LEU A 119 1.93 -13.00 17.87
CA LEU A 119 2.23 -12.17 16.70
C LEU A 119 3.55 -12.57 16.05
N THR A 120 4.56 -12.93 16.84
CA THR A 120 5.85 -13.42 16.32
C THR A 120 5.66 -14.74 15.56
N GLU A 121 4.92 -15.70 16.13
CA GLU A 121 4.59 -16.97 15.47
C GLU A 121 3.80 -16.75 14.17
N ALA A 122 2.84 -15.81 14.17
CA ALA A 122 2.06 -15.46 12.99
C ALA A 122 2.94 -14.89 11.86
N VAL A 123 3.88 -13.99 12.20
CA VAL A 123 4.84 -13.43 11.23
C VAL A 123 5.73 -14.53 10.66
N ASP A 124 6.27 -15.40 11.52
CA ASP A 124 7.12 -16.52 11.11
C ASP A 124 6.36 -17.48 10.18
N ALA A 125 5.07 -17.76 10.46
CA ALA A 125 4.22 -18.58 9.61
C ALA A 125 4.03 -17.96 8.21
N VAL A 126 3.76 -16.65 8.13
CA VAL A 126 3.62 -15.94 6.85
C VAL A 126 4.92 -15.97 6.05
N GLN A 127 6.04 -15.63 6.68
CA GLN A 127 7.35 -15.61 6.02
C GLN A 127 7.79 -17.01 5.58
N SER A 128 7.38 -18.07 6.29
CA SER A 128 7.64 -19.44 5.88
C SER A 128 6.79 -19.89 4.70
N ALA A 129 5.49 -19.56 4.70
CA ALA A 129 4.56 -19.95 3.63
C ALA A 129 4.77 -19.15 2.34
N TRP A 130 4.97 -17.83 2.46
CA TRP A 130 5.06 -16.88 1.35
C TRP A 130 6.32 -16.00 1.49
N PRO A 131 7.53 -16.57 1.34
CA PRO A 131 8.79 -15.87 1.63
C PRO A 131 9.08 -14.67 0.73
N ASP A 132 8.44 -14.60 -0.44
CA ASP A 132 8.61 -13.51 -1.40
C ASP A 132 7.57 -12.38 -1.22
N ALA A 133 6.56 -12.59 -0.38
CA ALA A 133 5.54 -11.58 -0.13
C ALA A 133 6.09 -10.45 0.74
N HIS A 134 5.73 -9.21 0.43
CA HIS A 134 6.03 -8.09 1.30
C HIS A 134 5.10 -8.13 2.52
N LEU A 135 5.67 -8.21 3.72
CA LEU A 135 4.88 -8.27 4.95
C LEU A 135 4.68 -6.87 5.54
N VAL A 136 3.42 -6.56 5.80
CA VAL A 136 2.97 -5.34 6.47
C VAL A 136 2.28 -5.73 7.77
N LEU A 137 2.71 -5.15 8.89
CA LEU A 137 1.95 -5.18 10.14
C LEU A 137 1.26 -3.84 10.32
N MET A 138 -0.01 -3.88 10.66
CA MET A 138 -0.79 -2.72 11.07
C MET A 138 -1.23 -2.92 12.51
N GLN A 139 -1.45 -1.84 13.24
CA GLN A 139 -2.05 -1.93 14.57
C GLN A 139 -3.35 -2.77 14.53
N PRO A 140 -3.66 -3.52 15.60
CA PRO A 140 -4.91 -4.28 15.70
C PRO A 140 -6.14 -3.38 15.50
N ALA A 141 -7.20 -3.93 14.93
CA ALA A 141 -8.42 -3.20 14.65
C ALA A 141 -9.34 -3.09 15.88
N TRP A 142 -9.26 -1.98 16.60
CA TRP A 142 -10.03 -1.72 17.83
C TRP A 142 -11.38 -1.06 17.54
N THR A 143 -12.47 -1.62 18.07
CA THR A 143 -13.79 -0.96 18.15
C THR A 143 -13.99 -0.22 19.47
N ASP A 144 -13.56 -0.83 20.58
CA ASP A 144 -13.53 -0.23 21.91
C ASP A 144 -12.13 -0.42 22.51
N PRO A 145 -11.23 0.58 22.40
CA PRO A 145 -9.88 0.46 22.91
C PRO A 145 -9.87 0.33 24.43
N GLY A 146 -9.15 -0.67 24.93
CA GLY A 146 -8.93 -0.91 26.35
C GLY A 146 -7.55 -0.46 26.82
N ASP A 147 -7.25 -0.72 28.10
CA ASP A 147 -5.98 -0.32 28.74
C ASP A 147 -4.72 -0.91 28.06
N LEU A 148 -4.89 -1.95 27.22
CA LEU A 148 -3.80 -2.66 26.53
C LEU A 148 -3.58 -2.20 25.08
N GLU A 149 -4.38 -1.26 24.57
CA GLU A 149 -4.26 -0.78 23.18
C GLU A 149 -2.83 -0.28 22.91
N ALA A 150 -2.37 0.69 23.71
CA ALA A 150 -1.06 1.31 23.52
C ALA A 150 0.08 0.29 23.59
N GLU A 151 0.00 -0.66 24.53
CA GLU A 151 1.03 -1.69 24.72
C GLU A 151 1.06 -2.66 23.54
N LYS A 152 -0.09 -3.11 23.04
CA LYS A 152 -0.16 -4.00 21.87
C LYS A 152 0.25 -3.31 20.58
N ASN A 153 -0.06 -2.03 20.42
CA ASN A 153 0.40 -1.24 19.28
C ASN A 153 1.93 -1.10 19.30
N GLU A 154 2.50 -0.82 20.47
CA GLU A 154 3.97 -0.78 20.65
C GLU A 154 4.61 -2.14 20.34
N ILE A 155 4.03 -3.24 20.82
CA ILE A 155 4.50 -4.60 20.49
C ILE A 155 4.44 -4.85 18.99
N THR A 156 3.37 -4.43 18.32
CA THR A 156 3.21 -4.62 16.88
C THR A 156 4.32 -3.92 16.10
N GLU A 157 4.64 -2.68 16.46
CA GLU A 157 5.76 -1.93 15.88
C GLU A 157 7.11 -2.63 16.16
N GLN A 158 7.34 -3.07 17.40
CA GLN A 158 8.58 -3.75 17.78
C GLN A 158 8.77 -5.07 17.04
N VAL A 159 7.71 -5.88 16.90
CA VAL A 159 7.76 -7.14 16.15
C VAL A 159 8.00 -6.88 14.66
N ALA A 160 7.33 -5.89 14.07
CA ALA A 160 7.56 -5.50 12.68
C ALA A 160 9.03 -5.13 12.44
N ALA A 161 9.61 -4.29 13.32
CA ALA A 161 11.00 -3.89 13.23
C ALA A 161 11.97 -5.08 13.41
N ALA A 162 11.69 -5.99 14.35
CA ALA A 162 12.53 -7.16 14.61
C ALA A 162 12.53 -8.16 13.43
N GLN A 163 11.39 -8.30 12.75
CA GLN A 163 11.18 -9.27 11.67
C GLN A 163 11.37 -8.66 10.27
N GLY A 164 11.73 -7.37 10.18
CA GLY A 164 11.96 -6.68 8.91
C GLY A 164 10.69 -6.43 8.09
N ALA A 165 9.53 -6.40 8.72
CA ALA A 165 8.27 -6.05 8.09
C ALA A 165 8.00 -4.54 8.15
N THR A 166 7.14 -4.05 7.26
CA THR A 166 6.72 -2.65 7.28
C THR A 166 5.61 -2.44 8.30
N TYR A 167 5.81 -1.53 9.24
CA TYR A 167 4.77 -1.13 10.18
C TYR A 167 3.93 0.03 9.61
N LEU A 168 2.60 -0.09 9.66
CA LEU A 168 1.66 0.98 9.34
C LEU A 168 0.91 1.41 10.61
N ASP A 169 1.18 2.65 11.03
CA ASP A 169 0.41 3.34 12.06
C ASP A 169 -0.87 3.93 11.43
N ALA A 170 -1.93 3.11 11.37
CA ALA A 170 -3.20 3.46 10.73
C ALA A 170 -4.38 2.84 11.49
N ASN A 171 -5.43 3.61 11.73
CA ASN A 171 -6.66 3.03 12.30
C ASN A 171 -7.31 2.08 11.29
N ALA A 172 -8.20 1.22 11.79
CA ALA A 172 -8.98 0.26 10.99
C ALA A 172 -10.06 0.93 10.13
N THR A 173 -9.65 1.85 9.25
CA THR A 173 -10.48 2.48 8.24
C THR A 173 -9.75 2.46 6.90
N ALA A 174 -10.51 2.37 5.80
CA ALA A 174 -9.90 2.35 4.47
C ALA A 174 -9.10 3.62 4.18
N THR A 175 -9.59 4.78 4.61
CA THR A 175 -8.93 6.07 4.41
C THR A 175 -7.59 6.13 5.14
N ASP A 176 -7.56 5.76 6.42
CA ASP A 176 -6.35 5.83 7.23
C ASP A 176 -5.31 4.81 6.75
N PHE A 177 -5.74 3.59 6.40
CA PHE A 177 -4.87 2.59 5.81
C PHE A 177 -4.22 3.08 4.51
N VAL A 178 -5.01 3.61 3.57
CA VAL A 178 -4.48 4.10 2.28
C VAL A 178 -3.54 5.29 2.49
N ALA A 179 -3.82 6.17 3.46
CA ALA A 179 -2.93 7.27 3.80
C ALA A 179 -1.58 6.77 4.32
N ALA A 180 -1.58 5.83 5.27
CA ALA A 180 -0.35 5.25 5.83
C ALA A 180 0.42 4.43 4.79
N TRP A 181 -0.27 3.65 3.97
CA TRP A 181 0.29 2.91 2.84
C TRP A 181 1.09 3.81 1.90
N ASN A 182 0.49 4.92 1.46
CA ASN A 182 1.16 5.89 0.60
C ASN A 182 2.32 6.60 1.31
N ALA A 183 2.18 6.90 2.60
CA ALA A 183 3.25 7.51 3.40
C ALA A 183 4.46 6.58 3.55
N ALA A 184 4.24 5.27 3.61
CA ALA A 184 5.28 4.25 3.62
C ALA A 184 5.92 4.03 2.23
N GLY A 185 5.37 4.62 1.16
CA GLY A 185 5.88 4.50 -0.20
C GLY A 185 5.57 3.15 -0.85
N LEU A 186 4.50 2.48 -0.40
CA LEU A 186 4.03 1.22 -0.94
C LEU A 186 3.21 1.40 -2.20
#